data_AF-A0A931RX33-F1
#
_entry.id   AF-A0A931RX33-F1
#
_cell.length_a   1.000
_cell.length_b   1.000
_cell.length_c   1.000
_cell.angle_alpha   90.00
_cell.angle_beta   90.00
_cell.angle_gamma   90.00
#
_symmetry.space_group_name_H-M   'P 1'
#
loop_
_entity.id
_entity.type
_entity.pdbx_description
1 polymer ?
#
loop_
_entity_poly.entity_id
_entity_poly.type
_entity_poly.pdbx_seq_one_letter_code
_entity_poly.pdbx_strand_id
1 'polypeptide(L)'
;MRKTFILAAVLLMGVTIEIRAGRFIATPFAETLNPGRSSIWQFGLYERKSSKDWRGLNRLDLGLAQGVELGVFVISLKNKQADTWINLQYRPLKETHLIPALAVGIWDVTRRGSWFLHQSAGPSPFVSLGKSVILGDRYAKAGVSYGFNRLNGFFAGGEIRFLKRTGILGEYIPKNSRLSKAGAMDIGLYQWLGKNWRLRVSSMGGNPMADIFFTYVIGDQRAG
;
A
#
# COMPACT_ATOMS: atom_id res chain seq x y z
N MET A 1 22.91 -0.61 -45.56
CA MET A 1 22.78 0.49 -44.58
C MET A 1 21.68 1.44 -45.03
N ARG A 2 20.99 2.06 -44.06
CA ARG A 2 19.83 2.97 -44.15
C ARG A 2 18.45 2.31 -44.18
N LYS A 3 17.82 2.27 -43.02
CA LYS A 3 16.37 2.43 -42.86
C LYS A 3 16.14 3.59 -41.89
N THR A 4 15.68 4.69 -42.43
CA THR A 4 15.07 5.82 -41.71
C THR A 4 13.57 5.51 -41.53
N PHE A 5 12.90 6.28 -40.66
CA PHE A 5 11.44 6.38 -40.41
C PHE A 5 10.89 5.46 -39.30
N ILE A 6 10.12 5.90 -38.29
CA ILE A 6 9.38 7.14 -38.01
C ILE A 6 9.31 7.35 -36.48
N LEU A 7 9.48 8.62 -36.09
CA LEU A 7 9.11 9.18 -34.79
C LEU A 7 7.57 9.21 -34.69
N ALA A 8 6.97 8.40 -33.82
CA ALA A 8 5.56 8.56 -33.47
C ALA A 8 5.45 9.18 -32.07
N ALA A 9 5.36 10.52 -32.06
CA ALA A 9 4.82 11.27 -30.94
C ALA A 9 3.36 10.85 -30.73
N VAL A 10 3.05 10.25 -29.58
CA VAL A 10 1.68 10.20 -29.07
C VAL A 10 1.61 11.12 -27.86
N LEU A 11 1.43 12.39 -28.18
CA LEU A 11 0.81 13.37 -27.31
C LEU A 11 -0.71 13.15 -27.43
N LEU A 12 -1.43 13.42 -26.33
CA LEU A 12 -2.89 13.43 -26.20
C LEU A 12 -3.53 12.05 -25.99
N MET A 13 -3.81 11.73 -24.74
CA MET A 13 -5.14 11.95 -24.16
C MET A 13 -5.06 11.75 -22.65
N GLY A 14 -5.50 12.78 -21.92
CA GLY A 14 -5.74 12.69 -20.49
C GLY A 14 -6.88 11.71 -20.22
N VAL A 15 -6.55 10.43 -20.14
CA VAL A 15 -7.46 9.44 -19.56
C VAL A 15 -7.08 9.35 -18.09
N THR A 16 -7.87 9.97 -17.23
CA THR A 16 -7.88 9.66 -15.81
C THR A 16 -8.48 8.27 -15.64
N ILE A 17 -7.71 7.23 -16.00
CA ILE A 17 -7.99 5.88 -15.56
C ILE A 17 -7.81 5.94 -14.05
N GLU A 18 -8.88 5.70 -13.30
CA GLU A 18 -8.77 5.39 -11.90
C GLU A 18 -7.90 4.14 -11.76
N ILE A 19 -6.61 4.36 -11.52
CA ILE A 19 -5.70 3.31 -11.08
C ILE A 19 -6.29 2.83 -9.76
N ARG A 20 -6.92 1.67 -9.81
CA ARG A 20 -7.36 0.98 -8.60
C ARG A 20 -6.10 0.58 -7.87
N ALA A 21 -5.72 1.42 -6.92
CA ALA A 21 -4.56 1.23 -6.07
C ALA A 21 -4.65 -0.14 -5.40
N GLY A 22 -3.92 -1.13 -5.91
CA GLY A 22 -3.56 -2.24 -5.06
C GLY A 22 -2.62 -1.71 -4.00
N ARG A 23 -3.12 -1.54 -2.78
CA ARG A 23 -2.29 -1.02 -1.69
C ARG A 23 -1.34 -2.11 -1.24
N PHE A 24 -0.19 -1.65 -0.82
CA PHE A 24 0.81 -2.41 -0.09
C PHE A 24 0.31 -2.63 1.33
N ILE A 25 0.47 -3.84 1.84
CA ILE A 25 -0.03 -4.27 3.15
C ILE A 25 0.79 -3.63 4.26
N ALA A 26 2.10 -3.58 4.10
CA ALA A 26 3.04 -3.24 5.15
C ALA A 26 4.04 -2.15 4.75
N THR A 27 4.24 -1.92 3.46
CA THR A 27 5.07 -0.82 2.95
C THR A 27 4.22 0.46 2.83
N PRO A 28 4.61 1.57 3.49
CA PRO A 28 4.03 2.88 3.19
C PRO A 28 4.26 3.20 1.71
N PHE A 29 3.33 3.90 1.06
CA PHE A 29 3.43 4.19 -0.37
C PHE A 29 2.86 5.56 -0.71
N ALA A 30 3.32 6.14 -1.83
CA ALA A 30 2.99 7.51 -2.21
C ALA A 30 1.55 7.74 -2.71
N GLU A 31 0.66 6.74 -2.60
CA GLU A 31 -0.73 6.83 -3.02
C GLU A 31 -1.64 7.18 -1.84
N THR A 32 -2.66 8.00 -2.09
CA THR A 32 -3.76 8.26 -1.15
C THR A 32 -5.10 8.01 -1.83
N LEU A 33 -6.12 7.68 -1.05
CA LEU A 33 -7.50 7.70 -1.49
C LEU A 33 -7.91 9.12 -1.91
N ASN A 34 -8.81 9.21 -2.88
CA ASN A 34 -9.52 10.44 -3.16
C ASN A 34 -10.48 10.75 -2.01
N PRO A 35 -10.84 12.03 -1.78
CA PRO A 35 -11.84 12.42 -0.79
C PRO A 35 -13.12 11.57 -0.89
N GLY A 36 -13.69 11.20 0.26
CA GLY A 36 -14.94 10.43 0.34
C GLY A 36 -14.81 8.93 0.01
N ARG A 37 -13.62 8.46 -0.37
CA ARG A 37 -13.37 7.02 -0.59
C ARG A 37 -12.91 6.35 0.69
N SER A 38 -13.29 5.09 0.83
CA SER A 38 -12.81 4.21 1.89
C SER A 38 -12.30 2.90 1.33
N SER A 39 -11.36 2.28 2.03
CA SER A 39 -10.86 0.96 1.67
C SER A 39 -10.73 0.10 2.92
N ILE A 40 -11.25 -1.12 2.86
CA ILE A 40 -11.22 -2.09 3.94
C ILE A 40 -10.39 -3.28 3.48
N TRP A 41 -9.48 -3.70 4.34
CA TRP A 41 -8.63 -4.87 4.13
C TRP A 41 -8.79 -5.80 5.31
N GLN A 42 -8.89 -7.08 5.01
CA GLN A 42 -8.83 -8.15 6.00
C GLN A 42 -7.82 -9.20 5.54
N PHE A 43 -6.86 -9.52 6.39
CA PHE A 43 -5.78 -10.44 6.05
C PHE A 43 -5.45 -11.35 7.21
N GLY A 44 -5.20 -12.61 6.87
CA GLY A 44 -4.65 -13.61 7.76
C GLY A 44 -3.15 -13.70 7.61
N LEU A 45 -2.41 -13.53 8.70
CA LEU A 45 -0.96 -13.67 8.72
C LEU A 45 -0.54 -14.93 9.48
N TYR A 46 0.24 -15.79 8.81
CA TYR A 46 0.94 -16.91 9.42
C TYR A 46 2.42 -16.56 9.60
N GLU A 47 2.88 -16.44 10.85
CA GLU A 47 4.27 -16.04 11.14
C GLU A 47 5.21 -17.25 11.19
N ARG A 48 6.36 -17.18 10.50
CA ARG A 48 7.30 -18.31 10.32
C ARG A 48 7.88 -18.83 11.63
N LYS A 49 8.04 -17.94 12.60
CA LYS A 49 8.58 -18.25 13.93
C LYS A 49 7.50 -18.36 15.02
N SER A 50 6.22 -18.32 14.66
CA SER A 50 5.08 -18.39 15.59
C SER A 50 3.95 -19.24 15.02
N SER A 51 4.30 -20.44 14.54
CA SER A 51 3.46 -21.40 13.79
C SER A 51 2.21 -21.94 14.52
N LYS A 52 1.84 -21.36 15.67
CA LYS A 52 0.67 -21.80 16.45
C LYS A 52 -0.46 -20.76 16.47
N ASP A 53 -0.16 -19.50 16.15
CA ASP A 53 -1.11 -18.39 16.31
C ASP A 53 -1.35 -17.67 14.99
N TRP A 54 -2.61 -17.65 14.57
CA TRP A 54 -3.08 -16.78 13.49
C TRP A 54 -3.24 -15.36 14.00
N ARG A 55 -2.76 -14.39 13.20
CA ARG A 55 -3.11 -12.98 13.40
C ARG A 55 -4.17 -12.59 12.38
N GLY A 56 -5.28 -12.05 12.88
CA GLY A 56 -6.24 -11.35 12.05
C GLY A 56 -5.83 -9.88 12.00
N LEU A 57 -5.68 -9.33 10.80
CA LEU A 57 -5.36 -7.93 10.63
C LEU A 57 -6.47 -7.28 9.80
N ASN A 58 -6.96 -6.15 10.30
CA ASN A 58 -7.97 -5.36 9.65
C ASN A 58 -7.43 -3.95 9.44
N ARG A 59 -7.60 -3.40 8.24
CA ARG A 59 -7.20 -2.03 7.92
C ARG A 59 -8.36 -1.30 7.29
N LEU A 60 -8.68 -0.12 7.81
CA LEU A 60 -9.59 0.83 7.22
C LEU A 60 -8.80 2.05 6.79
N ASP A 61 -8.87 2.44 5.54
CA ASP A 61 -8.32 3.71 5.06
C ASP A 61 -9.45 4.63 4.60
N LEU A 62 -9.32 5.93 4.89
CA LEU A 62 -10.29 6.97 4.60
C LEU A 62 -9.59 8.14 3.90
N GLY A 63 -10.05 8.48 2.70
CA GLY A 63 -9.64 9.70 2.01
C GLY A 63 -10.38 10.90 2.60
N LEU A 64 -9.66 11.74 3.34
CA LEU A 64 -10.25 12.87 4.06
C LEU A 64 -10.32 14.14 3.22
N ALA A 65 -9.24 14.42 2.51
CA ALA A 65 -9.09 15.59 1.65
C ALA A 65 -8.14 15.25 0.48
N GLN A 66 -7.98 16.18 -0.46
CA GLN A 66 -7.12 15.95 -1.61
C GLN A 66 -5.68 15.65 -1.14
N GLY A 67 -5.23 14.42 -1.35
CA GLY A 67 -3.90 13.98 -0.93
C GLY A 67 -3.78 13.68 0.57
N VAL A 68 -4.86 13.69 1.36
CA VAL A 68 -4.82 13.37 2.81
C VAL A 68 -5.58 12.09 3.08
N GLU A 69 -4.94 11.18 3.81
CA GLU A 69 -5.51 9.88 4.16
C GLU A 69 -5.28 9.53 5.63
N LEU A 70 -6.34 9.01 6.24
CA LEU A 70 -6.32 8.39 7.56
C LEU A 70 -6.45 6.88 7.43
N GLY A 71 -5.50 6.14 7.99
CA GLY A 71 -5.54 4.69 8.10
C GLY A 71 -5.75 4.27 9.56
N VAL A 72 -6.64 3.31 9.81
CA VAL A 72 -6.80 2.64 11.09
C VAL A 72 -6.46 1.18 10.89
N PHE A 73 -5.53 0.67 11.66
CA PHE A 73 -5.00 -0.68 11.54
C PHE A 73 -5.18 -1.43 12.86
N VAL A 74 -5.94 -2.52 12.84
CA VAL A 74 -6.24 -3.33 14.02
C VAL A 74 -5.63 -4.71 13.84
N ILE A 75 -4.71 -5.07 14.72
CA ILE A 75 -4.13 -6.42 14.80
C ILE A 75 -4.78 -7.16 15.95
N SER A 76 -5.50 -8.22 15.62
CA SER A 76 -6.08 -9.16 16.57
C SER A 76 -5.21 -10.42 16.65
N LEU A 77 -4.78 -10.75 17.86
CA LEU A 77 -4.14 -12.02 18.18
C LEU A 77 -5.16 -12.93 18.82
N LYS A 78 -5.12 -14.23 18.50
CA LYS A 78 -5.91 -15.22 19.21
C LYS A 78 -5.61 -15.10 20.72
N ASN A 79 -6.64 -14.79 21.51
CA ASN A 79 -6.58 -14.67 22.98
C ASN A 79 -5.73 -13.51 23.55
N LYS A 80 -5.53 -12.40 22.82
CA LYS A 80 -4.91 -11.18 23.39
C LYS A 80 -5.67 -9.93 22.98
N GLN A 81 -5.49 -8.85 23.75
CA GLN A 81 -6.00 -7.53 23.42
C GLN A 81 -5.49 -7.09 22.04
N ALA A 82 -6.39 -6.55 21.22
CA ALA A 82 -6.06 -6.05 19.90
C ALA A 82 -5.17 -4.80 19.99
N ASP A 83 -4.15 -4.71 19.15
CA ASP A 83 -3.31 -3.52 18.99
C ASP A 83 -3.90 -2.66 17.87
N THR A 84 -4.13 -1.37 18.12
CA THR A 84 -4.76 -0.44 17.16
C THR A 84 -3.82 0.70 16.84
N TRP A 85 -3.61 0.97 15.56
CA TRP A 85 -2.75 2.04 15.08
C TRP A 85 -3.54 2.99 14.20
N ILE A 86 -3.18 4.26 14.31
CA ILE A 86 -3.73 5.33 13.50
C ILE A 86 -2.60 5.90 12.66
N ASN A 87 -2.81 5.97 11.35
CA ASN A 87 -1.82 6.35 10.36
C ASN A 87 -2.34 7.60 9.68
N LEU A 88 -1.51 8.62 9.54
CA LEU A 88 -1.87 9.83 8.80
C LEU A 88 -0.86 10.03 7.68
N GLN A 89 -1.34 10.21 6.46
CA GLN A 89 -0.50 10.43 5.30
C GLN A 89 -0.96 11.67 4.53
N TYR A 90 0.01 12.43 4.03
CA TYR A 90 -0.19 13.52 3.09
C TYR A 90 0.66 13.32 1.84
N ARG A 91 0.06 13.51 0.66
CA ARG A 91 0.70 13.43 -0.65
C ARG A 91 0.84 14.85 -1.22
N PRO A 92 1.91 15.58 -0.90
CA PRO A 92 2.15 16.92 -1.42
C PRO A 92 2.37 16.93 -2.94
N LEU A 93 2.91 15.86 -3.50
CA LEU A 93 3.19 15.76 -4.93
C LEU A 93 2.40 14.60 -5.52
N LYS A 94 1.39 14.93 -6.34
CA LYS A 94 0.70 13.95 -7.16
C LYS A 94 1.62 13.50 -8.30
N GLU A 95 1.58 12.22 -8.60
CA GLU A 95 2.27 11.68 -9.76
C GLU A 95 1.81 12.36 -11.06
N THR A 96 2.77 12.61 -11.95
CA THR A 96 2.54 12.97 -13.36
C THR A 96 3.31 12.03 -14.26
N HIS A 97 3.29 12.23 -15.58
CA HIS A 97 4.10 11.43 -16.51
C HIS A 97 5.62 11.55 -16.25
N LEU A 98 6.12 12.71 -15.83
CA LEU A 98 7.55 12.94 -15.55
C LEU A 98 7.90 12.80 -14.06
N ILE A 99 6.97 13.15 -13.18
CA ILE A 99 7.26 13.34 -11.76
C ILE A 99 6.66 12.17 -10.96
N PRO A 100 7.45 11.47 -10.11
CA PRO A 100 6.89 10.46 -9.21
C PRO A 100 6.01 11.11 -8.14
N ALA A 101 5.03 10.38 -7.61
CA ALA A 101 4.32 10.82 -6.42
C ALA A 101 5.28 10.86 -5.22
N LEU A 102 5.09 11.85 -4.35
CA LEU A 102 5.73 11.95 -3.04
C LEU A 102 4.65 11.97 -1.97
N ALA A 103 4.79 11.11 -0.97
CA ALA A 103 4.04 11.19 0.26
C ALA A 103 4.94 11.26 1.48
N VAL A 104 4.43 11.91 2.50
CA VAL A 104 4.97 11.91 3.86
C VAL A 104 3.85 11.49 4.80
N GLY A 105 4.20 10.85 5.89
CA GLY A 105 3.20 10.47 6.86
C GLY A 105 3.79 10.03 8.17
N ILE A 106 2.89 9.70 9.07
CA ILE A 106 3.19 9.20 10.40
C ILE A 106 2.39 7.93 10.61
N TRP A 107 3.11 6.84 10.85
CA TRP A 107 2.52 5.59 11.27
C TRP A 107 2.39 5.56 12.80
N ASP A 108 1.21 5.20 13.31
CA ASP A 108 0.92 5.09 14.74
C ASP A 108 1.04 6.43 15.50
N VAL A 109 0.19 7.39 15.12
CA VAL A 109 0.17 8.76 15.69
C VAL A 109 -0.19 8.81 17.17
N THR A 110 -0.82 7.77 17.70
CA THR A 110 -1.28 7.71 19.10
C THR A 110 -0.17 7.27 20.06
N ARG A 111 0.97 6.81 19.53
CA ARG A 111 2.06 6.28 20.34
C ARG A 111 2.81 7.40 21.07
N ARG A 112 2.92 7.26 22.39
CA ARG A 112 3.62 8.21 23.27
C ARG A 112 5.11 7.87 23.41
N GLY A 113 5.90 8.86 23.79
CA GLY A 113 7.34 8.74 24.01
C GLY A 113 8.17 9.60 23.05
N SER A 114 9.40 9.92 23.45
CA SER A 114 10.31 10.72 22.61
C SER A 114 10.87 9.87 21.48
N TRP A 115 10.42 10.15 20.27
CA TRP A 115 10.84 9.48 19.05
C TRP A 115 12.29 9.82 18.65
N PHE A 116 12.86 10.90 19.20
CA PHE A 116 14.27 11.26 19.02
C PHE A 116 15.23 10.45 19.90
N LEU A 117 14.74 9.90 21.02
CA LEU A 117 15.58 9.26 22.03
C LEU A 117 15.58 7.73 21.93
N HIS A 118 14.47 7.12 21.47
CA HIS A 118 14.36 5.67 21.34
C HIS A 118 13.64 5.27 20.05
N GLN A 119 14.29 4.47 19.20
CA GLN A 119 13.75 3.99 17.92
C GLN A 119 12.47 3.13 18.06
N SER A 120 12.12 2.68 19.26
CA SER A 120 10.91 1.90 19.55
C SER A 120 9.77 2.72 20.19
N ALA A 121 10.06 3.98 20.54
CA ALA A 121 9.13 4.88 21.22
C ALA A 121 8.62 5.98 20.27
N GLY A 122 7.42 6.48 20.56
CA GLY A 122 6.80 7.55 19.80
C GLY A 122 6.32 7.16 18.39
N PRO A 123 5.78 8.13 17.62
CA PRO A 123 5.24 7.89 16.30
C PRO A 123 6.33 7.46 15.30
N SER A 124 5.96 6.84 14.19
CA SER A 124 6.90 6.37 13.15
C SER A 124 6.70 7.14 11.84
N PRO A 125 7.37 8.30 11.67
CA PRO A 125 7.36 9.04 10.42
C PRO A 125 7.86 8.21 9.23
N PHE A 126 7.43 8.59 8.03
CA PHE A 126 7.95 8.04 6.78
C PHE A 126 7.87 9.04 5.64
N VAL A 127 8.66 8.76 4.62
CA VAL A 127 8.60 9.38 3.29
C VAL A 127 8.53 8.29 2.24
N SER A 128 7.75 8.52 1.18
CA SER A 128 7.49 7.53 0.14
C SER A 128 7.53 8.18 -1.23
N LEU A 129 8.17 7.49 -2.18
CA LEU A 129 8.15 7.81 -3.60
C LEU A 129 7.49 6.67 -4.35
N GLY A 130 6.62 7.01 -5.30
CA GLY A 130 5.90 6.03 -6.11
C GLY A 130 5.77 6.47 -7.55
N LYS A 131 5.84 5.50 -8.46
CA LYS A 131 5.64 5.71 -9.90
C LYS A 131 4.79 4.59 -10.46
N SER A 132 3.91 4.93 -11.38
CA SER A 132 3.06 4.04 -12.14
C SER A 132 3.24 4.28 -13.65
N VAL A 133 3.08 3.19 -14.40
CA VAL A 133 3.05 3.17 -15.85
C VAL A 133 1.79 2.42 -16.24
N ILE A 134 0.96 3.04 -17.07
CA ILE A 134 -0.30 2.48 -17.54
C ILE A 134 -0.19 2.24 -19.04
N LEU A 135 -0.60 1.05 -19.48
CA LEU A 135 -0.66 0.68 -20.89
C LEU A 135 -2.00 -0.04 -21.16
N GLY A 136 -3.01 0.73 -21.54
CA GLY A 136 -4.37 0.25 -21.71
C GLY A 136 -4.92 -0.35 -20.41
N ASP A 137 -5.30 -1.63 -20.44
CA ASP A 137 -5.80 -2.35 -19.27
C ASP A 137 -4.69 -2.84 -18.31
N ARG A 138 -3.42 -2.71 -18.69
CA ARG A 138 -2.28 -3.13 -17.89
C ARG A 138 -1.70 -1.95 -17.14
N TYR A 139 -1.13 -2.21 -15.97
CA TYR A 139 -0.29 -1.23 -15.31
C TYR A 139 0.84 -1.92 -14.54
N ALA A 140 1.91 -1.19 -14.36
CA ALA A 140 2.93 -1.51 -13.38
C ALA A 140 3.11 -0.29 -12.48
N LYS A 141 3.25 -0.50 -11.19
CA LYS A 141 3.68 0.55 -10.28
C LYS A 141 4.75 0.02 -9.35
N ALA A 142 5.64 0.90 -8.95
CA ALA A 142 6.70 0.59 -8.03
C ALA A 142 7.00 1.82 -7.18
N GLY A 143 7.64 1.60 -6.05
CA GLY A 143 8.06 2.68 -5.20
C GLY A 143 8.88 2.22 -4.04
N VAL A 144 9.44 3.21 -3.37
CA VAL A 144 10.37 3.06 -2.27
C VAL A 144 9.97 4.01 -1.17
N SER A 145 10.17 3.57 0.05
CA SER A 145 9.87 4.37 1.23
C SER A 145 11.02 4.30 2.20
N TYR A 146 11.23 5.37 2.94
CA TYR A 146 12.12 5.38 4.08
C TYR A 146 11.30 5.73 5.32
N GLY A 147 11.40 4.88 6.33
CA GLY A 147 10.71 5.07 7.59
C GLY A 147 11.66 5.24 8.76
N PHE A 148 11.14 5.87 9.81
CA PHE A 148 11.82 6.12 11.06
C PHE A 148 11.21 5.26 12.18
N ASN A 149 11.95 5.04 13.26
CA ASN A 149 11.51 4.30 14.45
C ASN A 149 11.09 2.84 14.15
N ARG A 150 9.82 2.48 14.37
CA ARG A 150 9.36 1.09 14.17
C ARG A 150 9.35 0.68 12.71
N LEU A 151 9.46 1.66 11.81
CA LEU A 151 9.70 1.53 10.38
C LEU A 151 11.18 1.68 9.99
N ASN A 152 12.13 1.77 10.91
CA ASN A 152 13.51 2.18 10.61
C ASN A 152 14.12 1.46 9.38
N GLY A 153 14.29 2.20 8.28
CA GLY A 153 14.99 1.75 7.08
C GLY A 153 14.20 1.91 5.79
N PHE A 154 14.71 1.26 4.73
CA PHE A 154 14.13 1.28 3.40
C PHE A 154 13.10 0.16 3.21
N PHE A 155 12.01 0.50 2.55
CA PHE A 155 10.98 -0.41 2.07
C PHE A 155 10.86 -0.26 0.56
N ALA A 156 10.45 -1.32 -0.10
CA ALA A 156 10.09 -1.27 -1.51
C ALA A 156 8.78 -2.03 -1.73
N GLY A 157 8.05 -1.63 -2.76
CA GLY A 157 6.83 -2.29 -3.17
C GLY A 157 6.66 -2.17 -4.67
N GLY A 158 6.10 -3.22 -5.28
CA GLY A 158 5.73 -3.23 -6.68
C GLY A 158 4.41 -3.97 -6.92
N GLU A 159 3.63 -3.50 -7.87
CA GLU A 159 2.43 -4.17 -8.35
C GLU A 159 2.42 -4.17 -9.88
N ILE A 160 2.14 -5.33 -10.48
CA ILE A 160 1.99 -5.48 -11.93
C ILE A 160 0.64 -6.11 -12.19
N ARG A 161 -0.23 -5.40 -12.92
CA ARG A 161 -1.49 -5.91 -13.46
C ARG A 161 -1.30 -6.27 -14.93
N PHE A 162 -1.29 -7.56 -15.23
CA PHE A 162 -1.11 -8.08 -16.61
C PHE A 162 -2.43 -8.35 -17.35
N LEU A 163 -3.54 -8.51 -16.62
CA LEU A 163 -4.90 -8.66 -17.17
C LEU A 163 -5.87 -7.73 -16.42
N LYS A 164 -7.05 -7.44 -17.00
CA LYS A 164 -8.08 -6.56 -16.40
C LYS A 164 -8.36 -6.84 -14.92
N ARG A 165 -8.22 -8.09 -14.49
CA ARG A 165 -8.53 -8.53 -13.13
C ARG A 165 -7.40 -9.26 -12.41
N THR A 166 -6.22 -9.46 -13.00
CA THR A 166 -5.19 -10.32 -12.42
C THR A 166 -3.84 -9.61 -12.38
N GLY A 167 -3.10 -9.80 -11.29
CA GLY A 167 -1.79 -9.21 -11.13
C GLY A 167 -0.93 -9.87 -10.06
N ILE A 168 0.30 -9.37 -9.95
CA ILE A 168 1.29 -9.72 -8.92
C ILE A 168 1.52 -8.47 -8.07
N LEU A 169 1.67 -8.67 -6.77
CA LEU A 169 2.10 -7.63 -5.82
C LEU A 169 3.24 -8.18 -4.98
N GLY A 170 4.30 -7.40 -4.82
CA GLY A 170 5.43 -7.72 -3.96
C GLY A 170 5.84 -6.55 -3.07
N GLU A 171 6.29 -6.85 -1.86
CA GLU A 171 6.76 -5.92 -0.84
C GLU A 171 8.06 -6.44 -0.21
N TYR A 172 9.00 -5.52 -0.01
CA TYR A 172 10.22 -5.74 0.77
C TYR A 172 10.21 -4.84 2.01
N ILE A 173 10.30 -5.49 3.17
CA ILE A 173 10.01 -4.98 4.51
C ILE A 173 11.10 -5.45 5.50
N PRO A 174 12.36 -5.00 5.34
CA PRO A 174 13.51 -5.55 6.09
C PRO A 174 13.44 -5.29 7.60
N LYS A 175 12.86 -4.16 8.01
CA LYS A 175 12.82 -3.71 9.40
C LYS A 175 11.44 -3.14 9.72
N ASN A 176 10.45 -4.01 9.80
CA ASN A 176 9.20 -3.70 10.47
C ASN A 176 9.17 -4.47 11.78
N SER A 177 9.36 -3.76 12.90
CA SER A 177 9.41 -4.38 14.24
C SER A 177 8.17 -5.24 14.55
N ARG A 178 7.04 -4.98 13.88
CA ARG A 178 5.75 -5.68 14.05
C ARG A 178 5.66 -6.97 13.26
N LEU A 179 6.36 -7.02 12.13
CA LEU A 179 6.50 -8.17 11.23
C LEU A 179 7.89 -8.80 11.36
N SER A 180 8.64 -8.48 12.42
CA SER A 180 10.00 -8.96 12.65
C SER A 180 10.12 -10.49 12.65
N LYS A 181 9.01 -11.19 12.89
CA LYS A 181 8.90 -12.66 12.82
C LYS A 181 8.29 -13.20 11.52
N ALA A 182 7.72 -12.34 10.69
CA ALA A 182 7.06 -12.68 9.43
C ALA A 182 8.00 -12.65 8.22
N GLY A 183 9.25 -12.19 8.38
CA GLY A 183 10.23 -12.12 7.30
C GLY A 183 10.12 -10.84 6.47
N ALA A 184 11.17 -10.56 5.71
CA ALA A 184 11.37 -9.28 5.04
C ALA A 184 10.71 -9.17 3.66
N MET A 185 10.06 -10.20 3.14
CA MET A 185 9.55 -10.21 1.77
C MET A 185 8.16 -10.82 1.75
N ASP A 186 7.22 -10.14 1.09
CA ASP A 186 5.88 -10.63 0.75
C ASP A 186 5.72 -10.57 -0.77
N ILE A 187 5.33 -11.68 -1.40
CA ILE A 187 5.01 -11.71 -2.83
C ILE A 187 3.74 -12.53 -3.01
N GLY A 188 2.79 -12.03 -3.79
CA GLY A 188 1.52 -12.69 -4.02
C GLY A 188 0.88 -12.42 -5.37
N LEU A 189 -0.03 -13.31 -5.72
CA LEU A 189 -0.93 -13.21 -6.86
C LEU A 189 -2.28 -12.71 -6.39
N TYR A 190 -2.87 -11.78 -7.13
CA TYR A 190 -4.20 -11.28 -6.83
C TYR A 190 -5.14 -11.40 -8.02
N GLN A 191 -6.42 -11.48 -7.67
CA GLN A 191 -7.56 -11.51 -8.59
C GLN A 191 -8.64 -10.53 -8.10
N TRP A 192 -9.08 -9.64 -8.97
CA TRP A 192 -10.26 -8.82 -8.76
C TRP A 192 -11.52 -9.64 -9.07
N LEU A 193 -12.42 -9.73 -8.08
CA LEU A 193 -13.72 -10.40 -8.19
C LEU A 193 -14.83 -9.45 -8.65
N GLY A 194 -14.49 -8.21 -9.02
CA GLY A 194 -15.45 -7.22 -9.49
C GLY A 194 -14.86 -5.82 -9.54
N LYS A 195 -15.71 -4.81 -9.33
CA LYS A 195 -15.26 -3.41 -9.25
C LYS A 195 -14.50 -3.11 -7.95
N ASN A 196 -14.90 -3.76 -6.86
CA ASN A 196 -14.53 -3.36 -5.51
C ASN A 196 -13.76 -4.43 -4.74
N TRP A 197 -13.89 -5.70 -5.13
CA TRP A 197 -13.33 -6.84 -4.40
C TRP A 197 -12.05 -7.36 -5.05
N ARG A 198 -11.04 -7.62 -4.23
CA ARG A 198 -9.80 -8.30 -4.62
C ARG A 198 -9.48 -9.39 -3.62
N LEU A 199 -9.11 -10.56 -4.13
CA LEU A 199 -8.47 -11.62 -3.36
C LEU A 199 -7.00 -11.65 -3.72
N ARG A 200 -6.14 -11.91 -2.75
CA ARG A 200 -4.73 -12.21 -3.00
C ARG A 200 -4.29 -13.37 -2.14
N VAL A 201 -3.45 -14.20 -2.74
CA VAL A 201 -2.73 -15.27 -2.07
C VAL A 201 -1.26 -14.89 -2.16
N SER A 202 -0.59 -14.79 -1.02
CA SER A 202 0.79 -14.35 -0.96
C SER A 202 1.62 -15.20 -0.01
N SER A 203 2.92 -14.93 0.05
CA SER A 203 3.82 -15.55 1.00
C SER A 203 4.70 -14.50 1.65
N MET A 204 4.48 -14.25 2.94
CA MET A 204 5.34 -13.38 3.74
C MET A 204 6.32 -14.22 4.54
N GLY A 205 7.62 -14.04 4.26
CA GLY A 205 8.72 -14.79 4.88
C GLY A 205 8.68 -16.31 4.71
N GLY A 206 7.92 -16.80 3.72
CA GLY A 206 7.83 -18.22 3.36
C GLY A 206 6.54 -18.92 3.79
N ASN A 207 5.61 -18.26 4.50
CA ASN A 207 4.33 -18.88 4.81
C ASN A 207 3.20 -18.31 3.96
N PRO A 208 2.23 -19.15 3.57
CA PRO A 208 1.08 -18.69 2.82
C PRO A 208 0.23 -17.71 3.64
N MET A 209 -0.28 -16.70 2.94
CA MET A 209 -1.26 -15.73 3.42
C MET A 209 -2.41 -15.66 2.42
N ALA A 210 -3.59 -15.35 2.95
CA ALA A 210 -4.75 -15.00 2.15
C ALA A 210 -5.30 -13.66 2.65
N ASP A 211 -5.55 -12.76 1.71
CA ASP A 211 -6.12 -11.45 1.99
C ASP A 211 -7.31 -11.14 1.08
N ILE A 212 -8.27 -10.48 1.69
CA ILE A 212 -9.49 -9.99 1.07
C ILE A 212 -9.49 -8.48 1.19
N PHE A 213 -9.68 -7.81 0.07
CA PHE A 213 -9.70 -6.38 -0.04
C PHE A 213 -11.01 -5.90 -0.66
N PHE A 214 -11.55 -4.83 -0.09
CA PHE A 214 -12.76 -4.17 -0.53
C PHE A 214 -12.57 -2.65 -0.59
N THR A 215 -12.74 -2.04 -1.76
CA THR A 215 -12.85 -0.58 -1.89
C THR A 215 -14.31 -0.16 -1.95
N TYR A 216 -14.68 0.85 -1.17
CA TYR A 216 -15.99 1.48 -1.23
C TYR A 216 -15.89 2.98 -1.48
N VAL A 217 -16.89 3.54 -2.13
CA VAL A 217 -17.02 4.98 -2.34
C VAL A 217 -18.24 5.44 -1.56
N ILE A 218 -18.04 6.23 -0.51
CA ILE A 218 -19.12 6.85 0.24
C ILE A 218 -19.48 8.13 -0.53
N GLY A 219 -20.64 8.12 -1.19
CA GLY A 219 -21.31 9.31 -1.75
C GLY A 219 -20.42 10.35 -2.45
N ASP A 220 -20.31 10.26 -3.79
CA ASP A 220 -21.00 11.22 -4.66
C ASP A 220 -21.09 10.63 -6.09
N GLN A 221 -22.31 10.36 -6.56
CA GLN A 221 -22.58 10.04 -7.97
C GLN A 221 -22.74 11.32 -8.80
N ARG A 222 -22.45 12.50 -8.25
CA ARG A 222 -22.64 13.80 -8.91
C ARG A 222 -21.36 14.63 -8.94
N ALA A 223 -20.41 14.19 -9.75
CA ALA A 223 -19.49 15.10 -10.43
C ALA A 223 -19.17 14.47 -11.80
N GLY A 224 -20.18 14.54 -12.68
CA GLY A 224 -20.01 14.36 -14.12
C GLY A 224 -19.47 15.63 -14.76
#